data_AF-B5YNV1-F1
#
_entry.id   AF-B5YNV1-F1
#
_cell.length_a   1.000
_cell.length_b   1.000
_cell.length_c   1.000
_cell.angle_alpha   90.00
_cell.angle_beta   90.00
_cell.angle_gamma   90.00
#
_symmetry.space_group_name_H-M   'P 1'
#
loop_
_entity.id
_entity.type
_entity.pdbx_description
1 polymer ?
#
loop_
_entity_poly.entity_id
_entity_poly.type
_entity_poly.pdbx_seq_one_letter_code
_entity_poly.pdbx_strand_id
1 'polypeptide(L)'
;TEGPSAGYGIIGSLYRAGPVPFFQRIFNADGYEQGVMKYQAQQNCGRIEAQANMDAFLENPQDWAYQKMQEKNGAPIKDYVNANMEPKQIVLSTVWAGVVVVFGYDLVTGVAEGRYGKGTGDLLHGNLWNFDFAFLTNLFG
;
A
#
# COMPACT_ATOMS: atom_id res chain seq x y z
N THR A 1 -12.78 -13.05 18.25
CA THR A 1 -12.63 -11.93 19.21
C THR A 1 -11.16 -11.57 19.26
N GLU A 2 -10.74 -10.60 18.45
CA GLU A 2 -9.34 -10.20 18.36
C GLU A 2 -9.04 -9.25 19.52
N GLY A 3 -8.44 -9.79 20.58
CA GLY A 3 -8.11 -9.03 21.78
C GLY A 3 -7.02 -7.98 21.51
N PRO A 4 -6.86 -6.98 22.38
CA PRO A 4 -5.86 -5.90 22.29
C PRO A 4 -4.39 -6.34 22.25
N SER A 5 -4.11 -7.65 22.26
CA SER A 5 -2.80 -8.27 22.03
C SER A 5 -2.58 -8.69 20.56
N ALA A 6 -3.62 -8.76 19.75
CA ALA A 6 -3.52 -8.98 18.31
C ALA A 6 -3.36 -7.61 17.65
N GLY A 7 -2.19 -7.38 17.06
CA GLY A 7 -2.01 -6.26 16.13
C GLY A 7 -3.04 -6.32 14.98
N TYR A 8 -3.17 -5.27 14.17
CA TYR A 8 -4.11 -5.31 13.04
C TYR A 8 -3.56 -6.19 11.90
N GLY A 9 -4.46 -6.88 11.20
CA GLY A 9 -4.12 -7.80 10.11
C GLY A 9 -3.48 -7.14 8.89
N ILE A 10 -2.97 -7.95 7.95
CA ILE A 10 -2.24 -7.52 6.74
C ILE A 10 -3.07 -6.55 5.87
N ILE A 11 -4.38 -6.77 5.80
CA ILE A 11 -5.33 -5.88 5.11
C ILE A 11 -5.37 -4.48 5.75
N GLY A 12 -5.23 -4.39 7.08
CA GLY A 12 -5.15 -3.10 7.77
C GLY A 12 -3.89 -2.31 7.40
N SER A 13 -2.77 -2.98 7.12
CA SER A 13 -1.56 -2.31 6.61
C SER A 13 -1.76 -1.75 5.21
N LEU A 14 -2.42 -2.52 4.33
CA LEU A 14 -2.71 -2.07 2.97
C LEU A 14 -3.53 -0.78 2.97
N TYR A 15 -4.57 -0.72 3.81
CA TYR A 15 -5.45 0.44 3.86
C TYR A 15 -4.85 1.66 4.57
N ARG A 16 -3.94 1.48 5.53
CA ARG A 16 -3.40 2.59 6.35
C ARG A 16 -2.07 3.15 5.87
N ALA A 17 -1.21 2.29 5.35
CA ALA A 17 0.16 2.65 4.98
C ALA A 17 0.53 2.18 3.57
N GLY A 18 -0.45 1.64 2.83
CA GLY A 18 -0.30 1.32 1.42
C GLY A 18 0.35 -0.04 1.14
N PRO A 19 0.75 -0.27 -0.12
CA PRO A 19 1.12 -1.60 -0.61
C PRO A 19 2.48 -2.10 -0.09
N VAL A 20 3.40 -1.20 0.26
CA VAL A 20 4.75 -1.58 0.71
C VAL A 20 4.72 -2.40 2.00
N PRO A 21 4.11 -1.93 3.11
CA PRO A 21 4.00 -2.74 4.33
C PRO A 21 3.14 -4.00 4.14
N PHE A 22 2.14 -3.96 3.26
CA PHE A 22 1.38 -5.16 2.87
C PHE A 22 2.28 -6.25 2.28
N PHE A 23 3.10 -5.91 1.27
CA PHE A 23 4.02 -6.86 0.66
C PHE A 23 5.14 -7.29 1.60
N GLN A 24 5.63 -6.39 2.45
CA GLN A 24 6.62 -6.74 3.48
C GLN A 24 6.11 -7.82 4.44
N ARG A 25 4.86 -7.69 4.90
CA ARG A 25 4.21 -8.70 5.74
C ARG A 25 3.97 -10.03 5.04
N ILE A 26 3.90 -10.07 3.70
CA ILE A 26 3.71 -11.30 2.93
C ILE A 26 5.05 -11.98 2.63
N PHE A 27 6.04 -11.22 2.17
CA PHE A 27 7.29 -11.77 1.64
C PHE A 27 8.45 -11.76 2.65
N ASN A 28 8.33 -11.01 3.75
CA ASN A 28 9.33 -10.92 4.81
C ASN A 28 8.66 -10.69 6.18
N ALA A 29 7.72 -11.59 6.49
CA ALA A 29 6.94 -11.57 7.72
C ALA A 29 7.82 -11.59 8.99
N ASP A 30 8.87 -12.42 9.01
CA ASP A 30 9.75 -12.57 10.18
C ASP A 30 10.55 -11.29 10.46
N GLY A 31 11.10 -10.66 9.41
CA GLY A 31 11.82 -9.39 9.53
C GLY A 31 10.90 -8.26 9.97
N TYR A 32 9.68 -8.22 9.43
CA TYR A 32 8.64 -7.29 9.83
C TYR A 32 8.29 -7.42 11.32
N GLU A 33 7.98 -8.64 11.78
CA GLU A 33 7.60 -8.92 13.16
C GLU A 33 8.74 -8.63 14.14
N GLN A 34 9.99 -8.97 13.79
CA GLN A 34 11.15 -8.57 14.58
C GLN A 34 11.30 -7.05 14.67
N GLY A 35 11.01 -6.32 13.60
CA GLY A 35 11.00 -4.86 13.59
C GLY A 35 9.96 -4.31 14.57
N VAL A 36 8.73 -4.83 14.53
CA VAL A 36 7.65 -4.44 15.43
C VAL A 36 8.04 -4.69 16.88
N MET A 37 8.56 -5.88 17.20
CA MET A 37 8.97 -6.23 18.56
C MET A 37 10.11 -5.34 19.06
N LYS A 38 11.09 -5.02 18.21
CA LYS A 38 12.17 -4.07 18.54
C LYS A 38 11.61 -2.69 18.86
N TYR A 39 10.66 -2.21 18.08
CA TYR A 39 10.04 -0.91 18.30
C TYR A 39 9.21 -0.89 19.60
N GLN A 40 8.43 -1.95 19.86
CA GLN A 40 7.70 -2.12 21.12
C GLN A 40 8.63 -2.06 22.33
N ALA A 41 9.77 -2.76 22.27
CA ALA A 41 10.74 -2.77 23.36
C ALA A 41 11.43 -1.41 23.55
N GLN A 42 11.70 -0.67 22.47
CA GLN A 42 12.36 0.64 22.55
C GLN A 42 11.46 1.77 23.04
N GLN A 43 10.20 1.77 22.61
CA GLN A 43 9.24 2.84 22.91
C GLN A 43 8.24 2.47 24.01
N ASN A 44 8.33 1.24 24.53
CA ASN A 44 7.43 0.70 25.55
C ASN A 44 5.93 0.88 25.19
N CYS A 45 5.59 0.66 23.92
CA CYS A 45 4.25 0.88 23.38
C CYS A 45 3.50 -0.41 23.04
N GLY A 46 2.18 -0.28 22.85
CA GLY A 46 1.32 -1.40 22.46
C GLY A 46 1.64 -1.92 21.06
N ARG A 47 1.28 -3.18 20.78
CA ARG A 47 1.60 -3.85 19.49
C ARG A 47 1.02 -3.12 18.28
N ILE A 48 -0.21 -2.62 18.40
CA ILE A 48 -0.89 -1.87 17.33
C ILE A 48 -0.12 -0.59 16.97
N GLU A 49 0.35 0.13 17.98
CA GLU A 49 1.11 1.38 17.78
C GLU A 49 2.48 1.09 17.18
N ALA A 50 3.14 0.01 17.60
CA ALA A 50 4.41 -0.40 17.02
C ALA A 50 4.28 -0.87 15.56
N GLN A 51 3.20 -1.59 15.23
CA GLN A 51 2.89 -1.94 13.84
C GLN A 51 2.62 -0.71 12.99
N ALA A 52 1.86 0.26 13.50
CA ALA A 52 1.57 1.49 12.79
C ALA A 52 2.83 2.33 12.54
N ASN A 53 3.73 2.41 13.52
CA ASN A 53 5.02 3.08 13.35
C ASN A 53 5.95 2.33 12.37
N MET A 54 5.96 1.00 12.40
CA MET A 54 6.72 0.19 11.44
C MET A 54 6.19 0.37 10.02
N ASP A 55 4.87 0.38 9.86
CA ASP A 55 4.22 0.60 8.58
C ASP A 55 4.53 1.99 8.02
N ALA A 56 4.48 3.04 8.85
CA ALA A 56 4.86 4.39 8.47
C ALA A 56 6.35 4.51 8.09
N PHE A 57 7.24 3.80 8.81
CA PHE A 57 8.66 3.74 8.46
C PHE A 57 8.88 3.07 7.09
N LEU A 58 8.16 2.00 6.78
CA LEU A 58 8.28 1.30 5.50
C LEU A 58 7.68 2.08 4.33
N GLU A 59 6.62 2.85 4.58
CA GLU A 59 6.01 3.72 3.58
C GLU A 59 6.92 4.90 3.22
N ASN A 60 7.41 5.63 4.23
CA ASN A 60 8.30 6.77 4.02
C ASN A 60 9.30 6.94 5.19
N PRO A 61 10.50 6.35 5.09
CA PRO A 61 11.50 6.40 6.15
C PRO A 61 11.97 7.83 6.49
N GLN A 62 12.03 8.71 5.49
CA GLN A 62 12.51 10.09 5.66
C GLN A 62 11.51 10.95 6.41
N ASP A 63 10.24 10.88 6.02
CA ASP A 63 9.17 11.61 6.71
C ASP A 63 8.97 11.07 8.14
N TRP A 64 9.04 9.76 8.32
CA TRP A 64 8.99 9.14 9.64
C TRP A 64 10.14 9.62 10.55
N ALA A 65 11.37 9.62 10.05
CA ALA A 65 12.54 10.07 10.83
C ALA A 65 12.44 11.55 11.21
N TYR A 66 11.97 12.39 10.28
CA TYR A 66 11.71 13.79 10.52
C TYR A 66 10.67 13.99 11.65
N GLN A 67 9.56 13.25 11.59
CA GLN A 67 8.53 13.29 12.63
C GLN A 67 9.05 12.83 13.99
N LYS A 68 9.86 11.77 14.04
CA LYS A 68 10.50 11.34 15.29
C LYS A 68 11.49 12.35 15.86
N MET A 69 12.18 13.11 15.02
CA MET A 69 12.98 14.25 15.50
C MET A 69 12.10 15.35 16.07
N GLN A 70 10.96 15.66 15.43
CA GLN A 70 10.04 16.66 15.94
C GLN A 70 9.41 16.24 17.27
N GLU A 71 9.01 14.97 17.42
CA GLU A 71 8.52 14.42 18.69
C GLU A 71 9.57 14.56 19.80
N LYS A 72 10.85 14.30 19.50
CA LYS A 72 11.96 14.53 20.45
C LYS A 72 12.16 16.01 20.80
N ASN A 73 11.82 16.91 19.88
CA ASN A 73 11.87 18.35 20.10
C ASN A 73 10.60 18.89 20.81
N GLY A 74 9.71 18.02 21.27
CA GLY A 74 8.51 18.38 22.04
C GLY A 74 7.24 18.55 21.21
N ALA A 75 7.26 18.21 19.92
CA ALA A 75 6.04 18.15 19.12
C ALA A 75 5.14 16.98 19.58
N PRO A 76 3.82 17.06 19.35
CA PRO A 76 2.90 15.98 19.68
C PRO A 76 3.29 14.66 19.01
N ILE A 77 3.23 13.56 19.77
CA ILE A 77 3.42 12.20 19.23
C ILE A 77 2.32 11.93 18.20
N LYS A 78 2.71 11.58 16.98
CA LYS A 78 1.73 11.33 15.91
C LYS A 78 1.07 9.97 16.11
N ASP A 79 -0.25 9.96 16.10
CA ASP A 79 -1.04 8.73 16.09
C ASP A 79 -1.08 8.12 14.68
N TYR A 80 -0.17 7.19 14.42
CA TYR A 80 -0.12 6.44 13.16
C TYR A 80 -1.21 5.36 13.05
N VAL A 81 -1.89 5.01 14.15
CA VAL A 81 -2.93 3.96 14.14
C VAL A 81 -4.15 4.42 13.36
N ASN A 82 -4.48 5.71 13.49
CA ASN A 82 -5.61 6.35 12.82
C ASN A 82 -5.19 7.28 11.67
N ALA A 83 -3.90 7.46 11.45
CA ALA A 83 -3.40 8.21 10.30
C ALA A 83 -3.87 7.56 8.99
N ASN A 84 -4.21 8.39 8.00
CA ASN A 84 -4.56 8.00 6.62
C ASN A 84 -5.84 7.17 6.45
N MET A 85 -6.72 7.05 7.46
CA MET A 85 -8.05 6.45 7.28
C MET A 85 -9.07 7.42 6.65
N GLU A 86 -8.64 8.40 5.85
CA GLU A 86 -9.60 9.27 5.17
C GLU A 86 -10.37 8.44 4.13
N PRO A 87 -11.70 8.28 4.24
CA PRO A 87 -12.46 7.38 3.38
C PRO A 87 -12.29 7.69 1.89
N LYS A 88 -12.07 8.98 1.56
CA LYS A 88 -11.84 9.45 0.19
C LYS A 88 -10.55 8.89 -0.42
N GLN A 89 -9.45 8.85 0.33
CA GLN A 89 -8.19 8.30 -0.17
C GLN A 89 -8.28 6.79 -0.37
N ILE A 90 -8.92 6.09 0.56
CA ILE A 90 -9.14 4.64 0.47
C ILE A 90 -9.96 4.26 -0.77
N VAL A 91 -11.05 4.98 -1.02
CA VAL A 91 -11.89 4.73 -2.20
C VAL A 91 -11.10 5.00 -3.47
N LEU A 92 -10.39 6.13 -3.55
CA LEU A 92 -9.64 6.50 -4.75
C LEU A 92 -8.51 5.49 -5.07
N SER A 93 -7.75 5.07 -4.07
CA SER A 93 -6.67 4.09 -4.25
C SER A 93 -7.21 2.71 -4.63
N THR A 94 -8.35 2.30 -4.06
CA THR A 94 -9.02 1.04 -4.42
C THR A 94 -9.54 1.08 -5.86
N VAL A 95 -10.13 2.20 -6.28
CA VAL A 95 -10.62 2.39 -7.66
C VAL A 95 -9.45 2.33 -8.65
N TRP A 96 -8.37 3.06 -8.41
CA TRP A 96 -7.20 3.02 -9.30
C TRP A 96 -6.50 1.66 -9.31
N ALA A 97 -6.41 0.98 -8.16
CA ALA A 97 -5.91 -0.39 -8.11
C ALA A 97 -6.77 -1.33 -8.98
N GLY A 98 -8.10 -1.20 -8.93
CA GLY A 98 -9.00 -1.92 -9.80
C GLY A 98 -8.74 -1.65 -11.29
N VAL A 99 -8.59 -0.37 -11.67
CA VAL A 99 -8.26 0.02 -13.06
C VAL A 99 -6.95 -0.60 -13.52
N VAL A 100 -5.89 -0.52 -12.71
CA VAL A 100 -4.57 -1.07 -13.06
C VAL A 100 -4.62 -2.61 -13.18
N VAL A 101 -5.36 -3.29 -12.32
CA VAL A 101 -5.53 -4.76 -12.38
C VAL A 101 -6.28 -5.17 -13.65
N VAL A 102 -7.39 -4.51 -13.97
CA VAL A 102 -8.17 -4.80 -15.18
C VAL A 102 -7.33 -4.53 -16.42
N PHE A 103 -6.63 -3.40 -16.45
CA PHE A 103 -5.73 -3.05 -17.55
C PHE A 103 -4.60 -4.08 -17.71
N GLY A 104 -3.95 -4.47 -16.61
CA GLY A 104 -2.88 -5.47 -16.64
C GLY A 104 -3.38 -6.84 -17.12
N TYR A 105 -4.58 -7.24 -16.69
CA TYR A 105 -5.22 -8.47 -17.16
C TYR A 105 -5.55 -8.42 -18.66
N ASP A 106 -6.15 -7.34 -19.14
CA ASP A 106 -6.46 -7.16 -20.55
C ASP A 106 -5.19 -7.11 -21.41
N LEU A 107 -4.13 -6.45 -20.92
CA LEU A 107 -2.84 -6.41 -21.59
C LEU A 107 -2.22 -7.81 -21.72
N VAL A 108 -2.16 -8.60 -20.64
CA VAL A 108 -1.57 -9.94 -20.66
C VAL A 108 -2.38 -10.88 -21.54
N THR A 109 -3.71 -10.89 -21.39
CA THR A 109 -4.59 -11.75 -22.20
C THR A 109 -4.58 -11.34 -23.67
N GLY A 110 -4.62 -10.03 -23.96
CA GLY A 110 -4.56 -9.54 -25.32
C GLY A 110 -3.20 -9.74 -26.01
N VAL A 111 -2.09 -9.76 -25.28
CA VAL A 111 -0.79 -10.18 -25.83
C VAL A 111 -0.78 -11.68 -26.11
N ALA A 112 -1.30 -12.50 -25.18
CA ALA A 112 -1.37 -13.96 -25.35
C ALA A 112 -2.28 -14.37 -26.53
N GLU A 113 -3.38 -13.65 -26.73
CA GLU A 113 -4.35 -13.87 -27.81
C GLU A 113 -3.92 -13.19 -29.13
N GLY A 114 -2.84 -12.42 -29.13
CA GLY A 114 -2.35 -11.71 -30.31
C GLY A 114 -3.15 -10.47 -30.70
N ARG A 115 -4.07 -9.99 -29.86
CA ARG A 115 -4.84 -8.74 -30.03
C ARG A 115 -3.93 -7.50 -30.13
N TYR A 116 -2.80 -7.50 -29.44
CA TYR A 116 -1.87 -6.35 -29.38
C TYR A 116 -0.55 -6.56 -30.14
N GLY A 117 -0.48 -7.56 -31.04
CA GLY A 117 0.70 -7.84 -31.86
C GLY A 117 1.76 -8.71 -31.18
N LYS A 118 2.42 -9.59 -31.95
CA LYS A 118 3.50 -10.45 -31.45
C LYS A 118 4.71 -9.59 -31.05
N GLY A 119 5.30 -9.90 -29.90
CA GLY A 119 6.41 -9.17 -29.28
C GLY A 119 7.65 -9.03 -30.15
N THR A 120 7.66 -8.04 -31.03
CA THR A 120 8.84 -7.46 -31.66
C THR A 120 8.84 -5.97 -31.38
N GLY A 121 9.23 -5.58 -30.16
CA GLY A 121 9.67 -4.22 -29.82
C GLY A 121 8.69 -3.05 -29.98
N ASP A 122 7.47 -3.26 -30.47
CA ASP A 122 6.57 -2.17 -30.90
C ASP A 122 5.55 -1.72 -29.83
N LEU A 123 5.41 -2.50 -28.76
CA LEU A 123 4.48 -2.24 -27.63
C LEU A 123 4.78 -0.94 -26.85
N LEU A 124 5.99 -0.40 -26.96
CA LEU A 124 6.41 0.85 -26.28
C LEU A 124 6.62 2.02 -27.26
N HIS A 125 6.43 1.80 -28.57
CA HIS A 125 6.58 2.82 -29.61
C HIS A 125 5.22 3.26 -30.22
N GLY A 126 4.14 2.51 -29.93
CA GLY A 126 2.77 2.82 -30.33
C GLY A 126 1.99 3.59 -29.27
N ASN A 127 1.19 4.55 -29.73
CA ASN A 127 0.37 5.47 -28.94
C ASN A 127 -0.49 4.73 -27.89
N LEU A 128 -0.06 4.75 -26.62
CA LEU A 128 -0.71 4.14 -25.45
C LEU A 128 -2.14 4.68 -25.17
N TRP A 129 -2.63 5.62 -25.97
CA TRP A 129 -3.93 6.28 -25.79
C TRP A 129 -5.05 5.70 -26.67
N ASN A 130 -4.77 4.70 -27.49
CA ASN A 130 -5.75 4.04 -28.36
C ASN A 130 -6.42 2.78 -27.73
N PHE A 131 -6.34 2.63 -26.42
CA PHE A 131 -7.15 1.61 -25.72
C PHE A 131 -8.62 2.00 -25.80
N ASP A 132 -9.47 1.07 -26.24
CA ASP A 132 -10.92 1.25 -26.28
C ASP A 132 -11.46 1.18 -24.84
N PHE A 133 -11.60 2.35 -24.21
CA PHE A 133 -12.10 2.50 -22.84
C PHE A 133 -13.62 2.31 -22.72
N ALA A 134 -14.30 1.77 -23.74
CA ALA A 134 -15.75 1.50 -23.72
C ALA A 134 -16.23 0.62 -22.54
N PHE A 135 -15.32 -0.09 -21.87
CA PHE A 135 -15.65 -0.84 -20.65
C PHE A 135 -15.73 0.05 -19.39
N LEU A 136 -14.92 1.13 -19.29
CA LEU A 136 -14.90 1.99 -18.11
C LEU A 136 -16.12 2.92 -18.02
N THR A 137 -16.76 3.25 -19.14
CA THR A 137 -17.98 4.08 -19.16
C THR A 137 -19.20 3.37 -18.57
N ASN A 138 -19.24 2.03 -18.57
CA ASN A 138 -20.35 1.26 -18.03
C ASN A 138 -20.21 0.93 -16.53
N LEU A 139 -19.05 1.17 -15.91
CA LEU A 139 -18.82 0.89 -14.48
C LEU A 139 -19.13 2.10 -13.57
N PHE A 140 -19.27 3.29 -14.14
CA PHE A 140 -19.50 4.56 -13.43
C PHE A 140 -20.68 5.37 -13.97
N GLY A 141 -21.56 4.74 -14.77
CA GLY A 141 -22.84 5.30 -15.21
C GLY A 141 -23.96 5.03 -14.23
#